data_AF-A0AAX4JC39-F1
#
_entry.id   AF-A0AAX4JC39-F1
#
_cell.length_a   1.000
_cell.length_b   1.000
_cell.length_c   1.000
_cell.angle_alpha   90.00
_cell.angle_beta   90.00
_cell.angle_gamma   90.00
#
_symmetry.space_group_name_H-M   'P 1'
#
loop_
_entity.id
_entity.type
_entity.pdbx_description
1 polymer ?
#
loop_
_entity_poly.entity_id
_entity_poly.type
_entity_poly.pdbx_seq_one_letter_code
_entity_poly.pdbx_strand_id
1 'polypeptide(L)'
;MENQTDQNHAVYDTLSETEKQDLKQKCIDDITGNNYEIFCPLICLEYIFCINKDESFCTDAVIKMMNKLIEKSKTYKIFYGNFEEQEIQKNCDLIKKEEINLENLNIYLVGQIFIRIVNNNQKLMLPEKINKELLNSYVRYNPNKQKEIVKRIPFIINKRNRIFLKLLQELFNKIEENKEINKTSRNDLLHIFGPMVFKGELEDKQIHGYHRMVILEDVLNTDFDHIEEEIYKN
;
A
#
# COMPACT_ATOMS: atom_id res chain seq x y z
N MET A 1 5.66 -37.19 -17.45
CA MET A 1 5.17 -36.92 -16.09
C MET A 1 4.97 -35.42 -16.00
N GLU A 2 3.75 -34.98 -16.32
CA GLU A 2 3.39 -33.57 -16.25
C GLU A 2 2.92 -33.24 -14.84
N ASN A 3 3.42 -32.11 -14.33
CA ASN A 3 3.12 -31.55 -13.03
C ASN A 3 1.66 -31.14 -12.94
N GLN A 4 0.93 -31.72 -11.98
CA GLN A 4 -0.31 -31.17 -11.45
C GLN A 4 -0.19 -31.13 -9.93
N THR A 5 0.44 -30.07 -9.42
CA THR A 5 0.13 -29.56 -8.09
C THR A 5 -0.92 -28.48 -8.27
N ASP A 6 -2.19 -28.88 -8.28
CA ASP A 6 -3.31 -27.97 -8.06
C ASP A 6 -3.13 -27.35 -6.67
N GLN A 7 -2.65 -26.11 -6.64
CA GLN A 7 -2.64 -25.32 -5.43
C GLN A 7 -4.04 -24.72 -5.25
N ASN A 8 -4.76 -25.23 -4.26
CA ASN A 8 -6.04 -24.70 -3.79
C ASN A 8 -5.86 -23.28 -3.23
N HIS A 9 -5.95 -22.26 -4.07
CA HIS A 9 -5.95 -20.86 -3.64
C HIS A 9 -7.36 -20.28 -3.72
N ALA A 10 -7.81 -19.59 -2.68
CA ALA A 10 -9.08 -18.87 -2.70
C ALA A 10 -8.86 -17.45 -3.25
N VAL A 11 -9.73 -16.98 -4.14
CA VAL A 11 -9.65 -15.60 -4.68
C VAL A 11 -10.36 -14.64 -3.73
N TYR A 12 -9.63 -13.66 -3.18
CA TYR A 12 -10.16 -12.74 -2.15
C TYR A 12 -11.43 -12.01 -2.58
N ASP A 13 -11.50 -11.59 -3.85
CA ASP A 13 -12.65 -10.83 -4.36
C ASP A 13 -13.92 -11.68 -4.52
N THR A 14 -13.81 -13.01 -4.39
CA THR A 14 -14.97 -13.94 -4.39
C THR A 14 -15.60 -14.12 -3.01
N LEU A 15 -14.91 -13.69 -1.94
CA LEU A 15 -15.43 -13.77 -0.57
C LEU A 15 -16.58 -12.78 -0.36
N SER A 16 -17.55 -13.19 0.46
CA SER A 16 -18.55 -12.31 1.03
C SER A 16 -17.92 -11.25 1.94
N GLU A 17 -18.65 -10.15 2.21
CA GLU A 17 -18.13 -9.11 3.10
C GLU A 17 -17.90 -9.61 4.53
N THR A 18 -18.72 -10.56 5.02
CA THR A 18 -18.51 -11.20 6.32
C THR A 18 -17.21 -12.00 6.33
N GLU A 19 -16.96 -12.84 5.33
CA GLU A 19 -15.73 -13.62 5.21
C GLU A 19 -14.48 -12.72 5.12
N LYS A 20 -14.57 -11.57 4.43
CA LYS A 20 -13.47 -10.60 4.37
C LYS A 20 -13.17 -9.96 5.73
N GLN A 21 -14.20 -9.65 6.52
CA GLN A 21 -14.00 -9.10 7.87
C GLN A 21 -13.41 -10.13 8.81
N ASP A 22 -13.89 -11.38 8.75
CA ASP A 22 -13.36 -12.48 9.56
C ASP A 22 -11.89 -12.75 9.23
N LEU A 23 -11.55 -12.82 7.93
CA LEU A 23 -10.16 -12.96 7.47
C LEU A 23 -9.27 -11.81 7.94
N LYS A 24 -9.76 -10.56 7.82
CA LYS A 24 -9.04 -9.37 8.28
C LYS A 24 -8.76 -9.43 9.78
N GLN A 25 -9.77 -9.77 10.59
CA GLN A 25 -9.64 -9.85 12.03
C GLN A 25 -8.65 -10.95 12.43
N LYS A 26 -8.78 -12.13 11.83
CA LYS A 26 -7.84 -13.24 12.02
C LYS A 26 -6.39 -12.85 11.70
N CYS A 27 -6.17 -12.18 10.57
CA CYS A 27 -4.84 -11.69 10.20
C CYS A 27 -4.27 -10.67 11.20
N ILE A 28 -5.11 -9.81 11.78
CA ILE A 28 -4.70 -8.87 12.83
C ILE A 28 -4.31 -9.61 14.11
N ASP A 29 -5.10 -10.61 14.51
CA ASP A 29 -4.89 -11.37 15.72
C ASP A 29 -3.60 -12.21 15.64
N ASP A 30 -3.37 -12.88 14.51
CA ASP A 30 -2.13 -13.62 14.20
C ASP A 30 -0.88 -12.76 14.36
N ILE A 31 -0.92 -11.51 13.89
CA ILE A 31 0.23 -10.60 13.91
C ILE A 31 0.46 -10.03 15.31
N THR A 32 -0.62 -9.69 16.00
CA THR A 32 -0.55 -9.01 17.32
C THR A 32 -0.43 -9.98 18.48
N GLY A 33 -0.63 -11.29 18.26
CA GLY A 33 -0.59 -12.32 19.30
C GLY A 33 -1.79 -12.27 20.25
N ASN A 34 -2.87 -11.59 19.84
CA ASN A 34 -4.11 -11.52 20.61
C ASN A 34 -4.97 -12.76 20.34
N ASN A 35 -4.71 -13.84 21.06
CA ASN A 35 -5.66 -14.96 21.17
C ASN A 35 -6.80 -14.53 22.11
N TYR A 36 -7.72 -13.67 21.66
CA TYR A 36 -8.97 -13.50 22.39
C TYR A 36 -9.84 -14.73 22.13
N GLU A 37 -10.09 -15.53 23.17
CA GLU A 37 -11.28 -16.38 23.21
C GLU A 37 -12.51 -15.47 23.02
N ILE A 38 -13.07 -15.43 21.80
CA ILE A 38 -14.23 -14.62 21.48
C ILE A 38 -15.46 -15.24 22.15
N PHE A 39 -15.74 -14.82 23.38
CA PHE A 39 -17.04 -14.94 24.02
C PHE A 39 -17.49 -13.55 24.52
N CYS A 40 -17.90 -12.66 23.61
CA CYS A 40 -18.77 -11.54 23.99
C CYS A 40 -19.51 -10.94 22.78
N PRO A 41 -20.85 -11.11 22.67
CA PRO A 41 -21.62 -10.59 21.53
C PRO A 41 -21.80 -9.06 21.51
N LEU A 42 -21.40 -8.34 22.57
CA LEU A 42 -21.82 -6.94 22.78
C LEU A 42 -20.70 -5.89 22.70
N ILE A 43 -19.42 -6.28 22.81
CA ILE A 43 -18.28 -5.35 22.72
C ILE A 43 -17.75 -5.23 21.27
N CYS A 44 -18.10 -6.19 20.41
CA CYS A 44 -17.67 -6.19 19.00
C CYS A 44 -18.22 -5.01 18.19
N LEU A 45 -19.38 -4.45 18.55
CA LEU A 45 -19.99 -3.37 17.76
C LEU A 45 -19.16 -2.08 17.80
N GLU A 46 -18.63 -1.65 18.94
CA GLU A 46 -17.83 -0.41 18.99
C GLU A 46 -16.43 -0.57 18.36
N TYR A 47 -15.83 -1.76 18.41
CA TYR A 47 -14.54 -2.03 17.75
C TYR A 47 -14.69 -2.13 16.22
N ILE A 48 -15.79 -2.73 15.74
CA ILE A 48 -16.14 -2.78 14.31
C ILE A 48 -16.50 -1.39 13.77
N PHE A 49 -17.18 -0.55 14.55
CA PHE A 49 -17.54 0.81 14.13
C PHE A 49 -16.35 1.77 14.07
N CYS A 50 -15.30 1.58 14.88
CA CYS A 50 -14.07 2.38 14.79
C CYS A 50 -13.18 1.98 13.58
N ILE A 51 -13.33 0.78 13.03
CA ILE A 51 -12.62 0.32 11.81
C ILE A 51 -13.29 0.84 10.52
N ASN A 52 -14.54 1.33 10.61
CA ASN A 52 -15.39 1.70 9.47
C ASN A 52 -15.46 3.19 9.16
N LYS A 53 -14.67 4.06 9.81
CA LYS A 53 -14.36 5.34 9.16
C LYS A 53 -13.47 5.00 7.98
N ASP A 54 -14.04 5.08 6.79
CA ASP A 54 -13.46 4.79 5.47
C ASP A 54 -12.35 5.80 5.12
N GLU A 55 -11.42 5.98 6.05
CA GLU A 55 -10.29 6.87 5.96
C GLU A 55 -9.21 6.17 5.17
N SER A 56 -9.41 6.14 3.85
CA SER A 56 -8.41 5.60 2.94
C SER A 56 -7.30 6.60 2.64
N PHE A 57 -6.11 6.05 2.43
CA PHE A 57 -4.97 6.71 1.80
C PHE A 57 -5.30 7.13 0.35
N CYS A 58 -6.17 6.39 -0.34
CA CYS A 58 -6.38 6.45 -1.78
C CYS A 58 -7.75 7.03 -2.14
N THR A 59 -7.76 8.21 -2.76
CA THR A 59 -8.96 8.86 -3.31
C THR A 59 -9.11 8.57 -4.81
N ASP A 60 -10.28 8.86 -5.39
CA ASP A 60 -10.50 8.73 -6.84
C ASP A 60 -9.53 9.58 -7.66
N ALA A 61 -9.18 10.77 -7.16
CA ALA A 61 -8.15 11.60 -7.76
C ALA A 61 -6.77 10.92 -7.79
N VAL A 62 -6.39 10.23 -6.69
CA VAL A 62 -5.14 9.47 -6.62
C VAL A 62 -5.15 8.34 -7.66
N ILE A 63 -6.25 7.59 -7.75
CA ILE A 63 -6.40 6.51 -8.76
C ILE A 63 -6.25 7.05 -10.17
N LYS A 64 -6.93 8.16 -10.51
CA LYS A 64 -6.84 8.78 -11.84
C LYS A 64 -5.41 9.23 -12.17
N MET A 65 -4.69 9.83 -11.22
CA MET A 65 -3.28 10.19 -11.41
C MET A 65 -2.40 8.96 -11.64
N MET A 66 -2.57 7.91 -10.86
CA MET A 66 -1.79 6.67 -11.02
C MET A 66 -2.01 6.04 -12.39
N ASN A 67 -3.26 5.92 -12.85
CA ASN A 67 -3.57 5.41 -14.18
C ASN A 67 -2.90 6.23 -15.29
N LYS A 68 -2.92 7.56 -15.15
CA LYS A 68 -2.22 8.45 -16.10
C LYS A 68 -0.70 8.26 -16.08
N LEU A 69 -0.10 8.11 -14.90
CA LEU A 69 1.33 7.85 -14.75
C LEU A 69 1.71 6.48 -15.33
N ILE A 70 0.85 5.47 -15.17
CA ILE A 70 1.00 4.13 -15.78
C ILE A 70 0.98 4.24 -17.31
N GLU A 71 -0.01 4.94 -17.87
CA GLU A 71 -0.11 5.18 -19.33
C GLU A 71 1.14 5.89 -19.87
N LYS A 72 1.69 6.83 -19.09
CA LYS A 72 2.89 7.61 -19.45
C LYS A 72 4.20 7.05 -18.89
N SER A 73 4.24 5.79 -18.44
CA SER A 73 5.42 5.13 -17.82
C SER A 73 6.71 5.14 -18.66
N LYS A 74 6.61 5.37 -19.97
CA LYS A 74 7.77 5.57 -20.88
C LYS A 74 8.43 6.95 -20.76
N THR A 75 7.82 7.89 -20.04
CA THR A 75 8.31 9.26 -19.91
C THR A 75 9.64 9.30 -19.17
N TYR A 76 10.66 9.93 -19.78
CA TYR A 76 11.98 10.12 -19.20
C TYR A 76 11.91 10.78 -17.83
N LYS A 77 12.28 10.07 -16.77
CA LYS A 77 12.32 10.58 -15.38
C LYS A 77 11.03 11.29 -14.97
N ILE A 78 9.89 10.61 -15.14
CA ILE A 78 8.53 11.13 -14.89
C ILE A 78 8.35 11.81 -13.51
N PHE A 79 9.12 11.39 -12.50
CA PHE A 79 9.09 11.90 -11.13
C PHE A 79 10.14 12.97 -10.80
N TYR A 80 10.92 13.44 -11.77
CA TYR A 80 12.03 14.39 -11.56
C TYR A 80 11.80 15.73 -12.26
N GLY A 81 10.53 16.10 -12.46
CA GLY A 81 10.15 17.43 -12.94
C GLY A 81 10.52 18.52 -11.96
N ASN A 82 10.95 19.69 -12.46
CA ASN A 82 11.24 20.85 -11.63
C ASN A 82 10.12 21.89 -11.79
N PHE A 83 9.37 22.14 -10.72
CA PHE A 83 8.27 23.09 -10.66
C PHE A 83 8.35 23.89 -9.36
N GLU A 84 7.81 25.10 -9.36
CA GLU A 84 7.74 25.90 -8.13
C GLU A 84 6.77 25.28 -7.13
N GLU A 85 7.13 25.28 -5.84
CA GLU A 85 6.29 24.71 -4.77
C GLU A 85 4.88 25.33 -4.75
N GLN A 86 4.77 26.63 -5.06
CA GLN A 86 3.49 27.32 -5.15
C GLN A 86 2.60 26.76 -6.28
N GLU A 87 3.20 26.40 -7.42
CA GLU A 87 2.50 25.78 -8.55
C GLU A 87 2.02 24.38 -8.19
N ILE A 88 2.89 23.56 -7.57
CA ILE A 88 2.53 22.21 -7.11
C ILE A 88 1.38 22.30 -6.10
N GLN A 89 1.50 23.18 -5.10
CA GLN A 89 0.50 23.34 -4.05
C GLN A 89 -0.85 23.81 -4.61
N LYS A 90 -0.85 24.82 -5.50
CA LYS A 90 -2.07 25.32 -6.17
C LYS A 90 -2.80 24.19 -6.89
N ASN A 91 -2.08 23.38 -7.67
CA ASN A 91 -2.69 22.27 -8.41
C ASN A 91 -3.13 21.13 -7.48
N CYS A 92 -2.39 20.85 -6.39
CA CYS A 92 -2.83 19.89 -5.38
C CYS A 92 -4.20 20.27 -4.79
N ASP A 93 -4.41 21.55 -4.49
CA ASP A 93 -5.66 22.03 -3.90
C ASP A 93 -6.83 21.98 -4.89
N LEU A 94 -6.59 22.24 -6.18
CA LEU A 94 -7.58 22.06 -7.24
C LEU A 94 -7.96 20.59 -7.43
N ILE A 95 -6.99 19.67 -7.38
CA ILE A 95 -7.26 18.22 -7.49
C ILE A 95 -8.11 17.73 -6.33
N LYS A 96 -7.87 18.20 -5.11
CA LYS A 96 -8.67 17.83 -3.93
C LYS A 96 -10.12 18.29 -4.03
N LYS A 97 -10.40 19.35 -4.78
CA LYS A 97 -11.76 19.85 -5.06
C LYS A 97 -12.39 19.24 -6.32
N GLU A 98 -11.66 18.36 -7.02
CA GLU A 98 -12.04 17.81 -8.32
C GLU A 98 -12.26 18.87 -9.41
N GLU A 99 -11.63 20.04 -9.26
CA GLU A 99 -11.83 21.22 -10.13
C GLU A 99 -10.87 21.25 -11.35
N ILE A 100 -10.05 20.21 -11.54
CA ILE A 100 -9.03 20.19 -12.60
C ILE A 100 -9.07 18.91 -13.44
N ASN A 101 -8.91 19.11 -14.75
CA ASN A 101 -8.75 18.01 -15.70
C ASN A 101 -7.27 17.61 -15.80
N LEU A 102 -6.94 16.42 -15.29
CA LEU A 102 -5.59 15.86 -15.34
C LEU A 102 -5.06 15.71 -16.79
N GLU A 103 -5.95 15.61 -17.79
CA GLU A 103 -5.55 15.46 -19.19
C GLU A 103 -4.76 16.64 -19.75
N ASN A 104 -4.99 17.84 -19.20
CA ASN A 104 -4.36 19.06 -19.70
C ASN A 104 -3.07 19.41 -18.94
N LEU A 105 -2.73 18.66 -17.89
CA LEU A 105 -1.55 18.92 -17.08
C LEU A 105 -0.31 18.29 -17.69
N ASN A 106 0.81 19.01 -17.57
CA ASN A 106 2.13 18.45 -17.84
C ASN A 106 2.33 17.19 -16.98
N ILE A 107 2.71 16.07 -17.59
CA ILE A 107 2.85 14.79 -16.89
C ILE A 107 3.89 14.85 -15.75
N TYR A 108 4.95 15.64 -15.90
CA TYR A 108 5.94 15.85 -14.85
C TYR A 108 5.33 16.57 -13.63
N LEU A 109 4.42 17.53 -13.88
CA LEU A 109 3.68 18.21 -12.82
C LEU A 109 2.72 17.24 -12.13
N VAL A 110 2.04 16.38 -12.88
CA VAL A 110 1.22 15.29 -12.31
C VAL A 110 2.07 14.39 -11.41
N GLY A 111 3.29 14.03 -11.84
CA GLY A 111 4.24 13.27 -11.02
C GLY A 111 4.60 13.98 -9.71
N GLN A 112 4.92 15.28 -9.75
CA GLN A 112 5.23 16.06 -8.54
C GLN A 112 4.02 16.19 -7.60
N ILE A 113 2.82 16.42 -8.15
CA ILE A 113 1.60 16.50 -7.35
C ILE A 113 1.30 15.14 -6.69
N PHE A 114 1.47 14.03 -7.42
CA PHE A 114 1.30 12.70 -6.86
C PHE A 114 2.25 12.46 -5.69
N ILE A 115 3.55 12.77 -5.85
CA ILE A 115 4.54 12.71 -4.76
C ILE A 115 4.09 13.53 -3.55
N ARG A 116 3.67 14.79 -3.79
CA ARG A 116 3.22 15.70 -2.73
C ARG A 116 2.03 15.13 -1.96
N ILE A 117 1.05 14.56 -2.65
CA ILE A 117 -0.15 13.98 -2.04
C ILE A 117 0.20 12.75 -1.20
N VAL A 118 1.01 11.83 -1.71
CA VAL A 118 1.46 10.63 -0.99
C VAL A 118 2.29 11.03 0.23
N ASN A 119 3.26 11.93 0.06
CA ASN A 119 4.14 12.41 1.13
C ASN A 119 3.37 13.12 2.24
N ASN A 120 2.35 13.91 1.92
CA ASN A 120 1.61 14.69 2.92
C ASN A 120 0.39 13.95 3.51
N ASN A 121 0.11 12.73 3.05
CA ASN A 121 -1.00 11.95 3.57
C ASN A 121 -0.83 11.62 5.05
N GLN A 122 -1.74 12.06 5.91
CA GLN A 122 -1.65 11.81 7.35
C GLN A 122 -2.16 10.41 7.73
N LYS A 123 -2.87 9.73 6.82
CA LYS A 123 -3.43 8.40 7.07
C LYS A 123 -2.36 7.34 6.84
N LEU A 124 -2.28 6.39 7.76
CA LEU A 124 -1.38 5.24 7.64
C LEU A 124 -1.92 4.24 6.61
N MET A 125 -1.01 3.57 5.90
CA MET A 125 -1.37 2.48 4.99
C MET A 125 -1.99 1.28 5.74
N LEU A 126 -1.49 1.03 6.95
CA LEU A 126 -1.84 -0.07 7.84
C LEU A 126 -2.44 0.46 9.15
N PRO A 127 -3.28 -0.34 9.84
CA PRO A 127 -3.65 -0.06 11.23
C PRO A 127 -2.42 0.16 12.10
N GLU A 128 -2.47 1.13 13.02
CA GLU A 128 -1.31 1.61 13.78
C GLU A 128 -0.53 0.48 14.47
N LYS A 129 -1.22 -0.45 15.14
CA LYS A 129 -0.61 -1.61 15.80
C LYS A 129 0.16 -2.50 14.80
N ILE A 130 -0.44 -2.81 13.66
CA ILE A 130 0.18 -3.64 12.61
C ILE A 130 1.37 -2.92 11.99
N ASN A 131 1.24 -1.61 11.76
CA ASN A 131 2.33 -0.77 11.26
C ASN A 131 3.53 -0.76 12.23
N LYS A 132 3.28 -0.63 13.54
CA LYS A 132 4.33 -0.72 14.58
C LYS A 132 5.01 -2.08 14.59
N GLU A 133 4.24 -3.18 14.51
CA GLU A 133 4.79 -4.54 14.45
C GLU A 133 5.63 -4.79 13.20
N LEU A 134 5.18 -4.32 12.04
CA LEU A 134 5.93 -4.38 10.79
C LEU A 134 7.26 -3.63 10.90
N LEU A 135 7.21 -2.36 11.30
CA LEU A 135 8.43 -1.55 11.42
C LEU A 135 9.42 -2.16 12.43
N ASN A 136 8.91 -2.68 13.56
CA ASN A 136 9.71 -3.40 14.55
C ASN A 136 10.37 -4.66 13.98
N SER A 137 9.66 -5.45 13.17
CA SER A 137 10.23 -6.69 12.62
C SER A 137 11.39 -6.42 11.67
N TYR A 138 11.36 -5.33 10.90
CA TYR A 138 12.48 -4.90 10.04
C TYR A 138 13.64 -4.36 10.87
N VAL A 139 13.38 -3.45 11.80
CA VAL A 139 14.43 -2.84 12.64
C VAL A 139 15.12 -3.87 13.55
N ARG A 140 14.42 -4.92 13.97
CA ARG A 140 14.98 -6.02 14.78
C ARG A 140 15.53 -7.18 13.95
N TYR A 141 15.47 -7.10 12.62
CA TYR A 141 15.88 -8.16 11.70
C TYR A 141 15.26 -9.53 12.05
N ASN A 142 13.92 -9.59 12.13
CA ASN A 142 13.18 -10.82 12.35
C ASN A 142 12.50 -11.28 11.03
N PRO A 143 13.19 -12.03 10.16
CA PRO A 143 12.70 -12.36 8.81
C PRO A 143 11.44 -13.22 8.83
N ASN A 144 11.31 -14.13 9.81
CA ASN A 144 10.09 -14.94 9.95
C ASN A 144 8.87 -14.05 10.22
N LYS A 145 9.00 -13.11 11.17
CA LYS A 145 7.92 -12.17 11.48
C LYS A 145 7.65 -11.19 10.33
N GLN A 146 8.69 -10.74 9.62
CA GLN A 146 8.53 -9.91 8.41
C GLN A 146 7.66 -10.63 7.37
N LYS A 147 8.02 -11.87 7.01
CA LYS A 147 7.27 -12.68 6.04
C LYS A 147 5.82 -12.92 6.48
N GLU A 148 5.61 -13.27 7.74
CA GLU A 148 4.27 -13.52 8.29
C GLU A 148 3.37 -12.28 8.27
N ILE A 149 3.92 -11.10 8.56
CA ILE A 149 3.16 -9.84 8.47
C ILE A 149 2.90 -9.50 7.00
N VAL A 150 3.93 -9.52 6.16
CA VAL A 150 3.86 -9.07 4.76
C VAL A 150 2.81 -9.86 3.98
N LYS A 151 2.78 -11.19 4.09
CA LYS A 151 1.81 -12.04 3.37
C LYS A 151 0.34 -11.76 3.73
N ARG A 152 0.09 -11.13 4.89
CA ARG A 152 -1.25 -10.79 5.38
C ARG A 152 -1.68 -9.35 5.06
N ILE A 153 -0.76 -8.48 4.66
CA ILE A 153 -1.05 -7.06 4.38
C ILE A 153 -2.21 -6.86 3.40
N PRO A 154 -2.30 -7.60 2.26
CA PRO A 154 -3.41 -7.45 1.33
C PRO A 154 -4.80 -7.60 1.95
N PHE A 155 -4.91 -8.37 3.03
CA PHE A 155 -6.17 -8.74 3.67
C PHE A 155 -6.48 -7.89 4.92
N ILE A 156 -5.51 -7.12 5.42
CA ILE A 156 -5.69 -6.25 6.59
C ILE A 156 -6.05 -4.82 6.19
N ILE A 157 -5.49 -4.34 5.07
CA ILE A 157 -5.73 -2.99 4.56
C ILE A 157 -7.16 -2.85 4.03
N ASN A 158 -7.68 -1.62 4.02
CA ASN A 158 -8.97 -1.36 3.39
C ASN A 158 -8.90 -1.52 1.86
N LYS A 159 -10.05 -1.72 1.23
CA LYS A 159 -10.18 -1.95 -0.23
C LYS A 159 -9.46 -0.89 -1.07
N ARG A 160 -9.60 0.38 -0.70
CA ARG A 160 -9.00 1.51 -1.43
C ARG A 160 -7.47 1.55 -1.31
N ASN A 161 -6.92 1.22 -0.14
CA ASN A 161 -5.48 1.06 0.08
C ASN A 161 -4.92 -0.16 -0.69
N ARG A 162 -5.68 -1.28 -0.76
CA ARG A 162 -5.33 -2.43 -1.61
C ARG A 162 -5.25 -2.04 -3.08
N ILE A 163 -6.24 -1.30 -3.59
CA ILE A 163 -6.22 -0.76 -4.96
C ILE A 163 -4.98 0.12 -5.19
N PHE A 164 -4.65 1.00 -4.24
CA PHE A 164 -3.44 1.83 -4.34
C PHE A 164 -2.17 0.99 -4.48
N LEU A 165 -1.97 -0.02 -3.63
CA LEU A 165 -0.77 -0.85 -3.70
C LEU A 165 -0.69 -1.66 -5.01
N LYS A 166 -1.82 -2.19 -5.50
CA LYS A 166 -1.88 -2.84 -6.83
C LYS A 166 -1.49 -1.90 -7.96
N LEU A 167 -2.02 -0.67 -7.97
CA LEU A 167 -1.67 0.33 -8.97
C LEU A 167 -0.20 0.78 -8.83
N LEU A 168 0.34 0.82 -7.61
CA LEU A 168 1.73 1.19 -7.38
C LEU A 168 2.68 0.09 -7.89
N GLN A 169 2.31 -1.17 -7.64
CA GLN A 169 3.00 -2.35 -8.19
C GLN A 169 3.00 -2.31 -9.71
N GLU A 170 1.84 -2.07 -10.34
CA GLU A 170 1.72 -1.95 -11.80
C GLU A 170 2.57 -0.81 -12.36
N LEU A 171 2.51 0.37 -11.74
CA LEU A 171 3.31 1.53 -12.12
C LEU A 171 4.80 1.24 -12.07
N PHE A 172 5.28 0.59 -11.01
CA PHE A 172 6.69 0.24 -10.85
C PHE A 172 7.11 -0.78 -11.90
N ASN A 173 6.29 -1.79 -12.16
CA ASN A 173 6.56 -2.80 -13.18
C ASN A 173 6.62 -2.16 -14.58
N LYS A 174 5.66 -1.28 -14.91
CA LYS A 174 5.62 -0.56 -16.18
C LYS A 174 6.80 0.38 -16.36
N ILE A 175 7.26 1.06 -15.31
CA ILE A 175 8.47 1.89 -15.38
C ILE A 175 9.70 1.01 -15.56
N GLU A 176 9.86 -0.08 -14.80
CA GLU A 176 11.01 -0.98 -14.92
C GLU A 176 11.08 -1.65 -16.31
N GLU A 177 9.94 -2.08 -16.87
CA GLU A 177 9.82 -2.59 -18.26
C GLU A 177 10.36 -1.59 -19.29
N ASN A 178 10.27 -0.29 -19.00
CA ASN A 178 10.66 0.80 -19.90
C ASN A 178 11.93 1.55 -19.42
N LYS A 179 12.72 0.96 -18.50
CA LYS A 179 13.88 1.62 -17.88
C LYS A 179 14.90 2.18 -18.86
N GLU A 180 15.06 1.54 -20.03
CA GLU A 180 15.99 2.00 -21.05
C GLU A 180 15.59 3.35 -21.64
N ILE A 181 14.28 3.65 -21.67
CA ILE A 181 13.73 4.90 -22.16
C ILE A 181 13.58 5.89 -21.01
N ASN A 182 12.95 5.48 -19.90
CA ASN A 182 12.62 6.42 -18.83
C ASN A 182 13.81 6.73 -17.89
N LYS A 183 14.88 5.94 -17.92
CA LYS A 183 16.08 6.04 -17.06
C LYS A 183 15.77 6.15 -15.56
N THR A 184 14.69 5.51 -15.11
CA THR A 184 14.29 5.39 -13.71
C THR A 184 14.20 3.91 -13.37
N SER A 185 14.93 3.48 -12.36
CA SER A 185 14.91 2.08 -11.89
C SER A 185 13.83 1.86 -10.84
N ARG A 186 13.40 0.61 -10.65
CA ARG A 186 12.56 0.23 -9.51
C ARG A 186 13.16 0.68 -8.17
N ASN A 187 14.48 0.58 -8.00
CA ASN A 187 15.17 1.00 -6.78
C ASN A 187 15.00 2.51 -6.51
N ASP A 188 15.09 3.34 -7.55
CA ASP A 188 14.86 4.79 -7.44
C ASP A 188 13.43 5.07 -6.94
N LEU A 189 12.44 4.34 -7.47
CA LEU A 189 11.05 4.47 -7.05
C LEU A 189 10.84 4.01 -5.59
N LEU A 190 11.46 2.91 -5.19
CA LEU A 190 11.39 2.41 -3.81
C LEU A 190 12.00 3.44 -2.83
N HIS A 191 13.08 4.10 -3.20
CA HIS A 191 13.68 5.18 -2.40
C HIS A 191 12.76 6.39 -2.25
N ILE A 192 12.03 6.76 -3.31
CA ILE A 192 11.06 7.86 -3.26
C ILE A 192 9.86 7.45 -2.39
N PHE A 193 9.21 6.33 -2.72
CA PHE A 193 7.90 6.00 -2.18
C PHE A 193 7.93 5.23 -0.86
N GLY A 194 8.99 4.48 -0.55
CA GLY A 194 9.07 3.69 0.69
C GLY A 194 8.81 4.54 1.94
N PRO A 195 9.57 5.64 2.15
CA PRO A 195 9.33 6.57 3.25
C PRO A 195 7.97 7.26 3.24
N MET A 196 7.35 7.42 2.07
CA MET A 196 6.08 8.11 1.91
C MET A 196 4.87 7.20 2.15
N VAL A 197 4.98 5.90 1.86
CA VAL A 197 3.88 4.93 2.01
C VAL A 197 3.84 4.39 3.43
N PHE A 198 4.98 4.00 3.99
CA PHE A 198 5.07 3.47 5.34
C PHE A 198 5.65 4.54 6.25
N LYS A 199 4.80 5.20 7.04
CA LYS A 199 5.16 6.26 8.00
C LYS A 199 5.13 5.72 9.44
N GLY A 200 5.52 6.55 10.40
CA GLY A 200 5.44 6.23 11.84
C GLY A 200 6.81 6.08 12.48
N GLU A 201 6.89 6.39 13.75
CA GLU A 201 8.13 6.35 14.54
C GLU A 201 8.13 5.13 15.47
N LEU A 202 9.32 4.69 15.89
CA LEU A 202 9.47 3.75 16.98
C LEU A 202 10.12 4.50 18.14
N GLU A 203 9.49 4.44 19.32
CA GLU A 203 9.86 5.19 20.53
C GLU A 203 11.37 5.09 20.86
N ASP A 204 12.00 3.93 20.57
CA ASP A 204 13.37 3.64 20.98
C ASP A 204 14.37 3.48 19.82
N LYS A 205 13.94 3.60 18.56
CA LYS A 205 14.80 3.30 17.40
C LYS A 205 14.48 4.16 16.18
N GLN A 206 15.54 4.66 15.53
CA GLN A 206 15.39 5.29 14.23
C GLN A 206 15.02 4.25 13.16
N ILE A 207 13.90 4.46 12.48
CA ILE A 207 13.58 3.72 11.27
C ILE A 207 14.23 4.43 10.09
N HIS A 208 15.37 3.89 9.62
CA HIS A 208 16.02 4.39 8.42
C HIS A 208 15.13 4.26 7.17
N GLY A 209 15.28 5.21 6.23
CA GLY A 209 14.59 5.18 4.94
C GLY A 209 14.82 3.87 4.17
N TYR A 210 15.98 3.23 4.36
CA TYR A 210 16.27 1.91 3.81
C TYR A 210 15.28 0.83 4.30
N HIS A 211 14.92 0.78 5.58
CA HIS A 211 13.93 -0.20 6.06
C HIS A 211 12.58 -0.02 5.36
N ARG A 212 12.16 1.24 5.17
CA ARG A 212 10.87 1.54 4.51
C ARG A 212 10.89 1.22 3.02
N MET A 213 12.04 1.37 2.39
CA MET A 213 12.28 0.92 1.02
C MET A 213 12.09 -0.60 0.88
N VAL A 214 12.75 -1.38 1.74
CA VAL A 214 12.64 -2.85 1.73
C VAL A 214 11.23 -3.31 2.09
N ILE A 215 10.57 -2.68 3.08
CA ILE A 215 9.17 -2.96 3.41
C ILE A 215 8.27 -2.78 2.18
N LEU A 216 8.44 -1.66 1.47
CA LEU A 216 7.64 -1.40 0.27
C LEU A 216 7.91 -2.44 -0.81
N GLU A 217 9.17 -2.82 -1.02
CA GLU A 217 9.53 -3.87 -1.97
C GLU A 217 8.84 -5.20 -1.65
N ASP A 218 8.95 -5.65 -0.40
CA ASP A 218 8.37 -6.91 0.06
C ASP A 218 6.83 -6.90 -0.08
N VAL A 219 6.19 -5.79 0.29
CA VAL A 219 4.74 -5.61 0.13
C VAL A 219 4.32 -5.66 -1.33
N LEU A 220 5.02 -4.95 -2.21
CA LEU A 220 4.71 -4.92 -3.66
C LEU A 220 5.04 -6.25 -4.35
N ASN A 221 5.70 -7.19 -3.69
CA ASN A 221 5.96 -8.54 -4.19
C ASN A 221 4.94 -9.57 -3.67
N THR A 222 3.93 -9.16 -2.90
CA THR A 222 2.86 -10.05 -2.44
C THR A 222 1.79 -10.30 -3.49
N ASP A 223 1.10 -11.43 -3.37
CA ASP A 223 -0.14 -11.69 -4.11
C ASP A 223 -1.30 -10.95 -3.44
N PHE A 224 -1.87 -9.97 -4.13
CA PHE A 224 -2.99 -9.20 -3.63
C PHE A 224 -4.35 -9.87 -3.87
N ASP A 225 -4.42 -10.92 -4.69
CA ASP A 225 -5.65 -11.48 -5.22
C ASP A 225 -5.96 -12.87 -4.68
N HIS A 226 -4.93 -13.67 -4.39
CA HIS A 226 -5.07 -15.03 -3.89
C HIS A 226 -4.71 -15.14 -2.41
N ILE A 227 -5.53 -15.89 -1.68
CA ILE A 227 -5.31 -16.18 -0.26
C ILE A 227 -4.66 -17.56 -0.16
N GLU A 228 -3.48 -17.61 0.44
CA GLU A 228 -2.78 -18.86 0.74
C GLU A 228 -3.60 -19.70 1.74
N GLU A 229 -3.66 -21.03 1.53
CA GLU A 229 -4.42 -21.93 2.41
C GLU A 229 -4.02 -21.80 3.89
N GLU A 230 -2.74 -21.54 4.18
CA GLU A 230 -2.22 -21.39 5.54
C GLU A 230 -2.87 -20.23 6.31
N ILE A 231 -3.31 -19.18 5.59
CA ILE A 231 -4.02 -18.03 6.16
C ILE A 231 -5.48 -18.42 6.42
N TYR A 232 -6.07 -19.30 5.61
CA TYR A 232 -7.47 -19.71 5.74
C TYR A 232 -7.71 -20.80 6.79
N LYS A 233 -6.79 -21.77 6.93
CA LYS A 233 -7.02 -23.04 7.67
C LYS A 233 -6.55 -23.08 9.13
N ASN A 234 -5.73 -22.13 9.60
CA ASN A 234 -5.33 -22.03 11.02
C ASN A 234 -6.28 -21.17 11.85
#